data_AF-A0A2V9X552-F1
#
_entry.id   AF-A0A2V9X552-F1
#
_cell.length_a   1.000
_cell.length_b   1.000
_cell.length_c   1.000
_cell.angle_alpha   90.00
_cell.angle_beta   90.00
_cell.angle_gamma   90.00
#
_symmetry.space_group_name_H-M   'P 1'
#
loop_
_entity.id
_entity.type
_entity.pdbx_description
1 polymer ?
#
loop_
_entity_poly.entity_id
_entity_poly.type
_entity_poly.pdbx_seq_one_letter_code
_entity_poly.pdbx_strand_id
1 'polypeptide(L)'
;MKKYFLLMNALVLLAVSAGVAQQPAAPDSPSTRDDILRLFDTMQIRQQMRLVMESVAQQMKDMTRETLKKRDATITDEQLVRFDSIAEESMKDFPVDAMLDDMIPVYQKHLSKPDVDAMIVFYSSPTGQKLLREMPAMTQEGMQAAYGRMQKQMDATMQRIERMVKEEQPKPKKTGPPPSKSKSPPKT
;
A
#
# COMPACT_ATOMS: atom_id res chain seq x y z
N MET A 1 -11.02 -66.40 -30.66
CA MET A 1 -10.04 -67.33 -31.26
C MET A 1 -8.81 -66.54 -31.66
N LYS A 2 -7.63 -66.99 -31.18
CA LYS A 2 -6.27 -66.90 -31.77
C LYS A 2 -5.78 -65.47 -32.14
N LYS A 3 -4.94 -64.81 -31.35
CA LYS A 3 -3.47 -65.02 -31.12
C LYS A 3 -2.66 -65.19 -32.42
N TYR A 4 -1.44 -64.62 -32.39
CA TYR A 4 -0.34 -64.60 -33.39
C TYR A 4 -0.28 -63.29 -34.20
N PHE A 5 0.85 -62.59 -34.37
CA PHE A 5 2.24 -62.93 -34.08
C PHE A 5 3.06 -61.63 -33.90
N LEU A 6 3.66 -61.51 -32.73
CA LEU A 6 4.91 -60.82 -32.40
C LEU A 6 5.96 -60.85 -33.53
N LEU A 7 6.56 -59.71 -33.93
CA LEU A 7 8.02 -59.45 -33.83
C LEU A 7 8.56 -58.39 -34.82
N MET A 8 9.45 -57.57 -34.25
CA MET A 8 10.53 -56.78 -34.86
C MET A 8 10.17 -55.59 -35.77
N ASN A 9 10.30 -54.39 -35.21
CA ASN A 9 11.34 -53.48 -35.70
C ASN A 9 11.85 -52.60 -34.55
N ALA A 10 13.18 -52.62 -34.40
CA ALA A 10 13.91 -51.87 -33.41
C ALA A 10 14.19 -50.44 -33.89
N LEU A 11 14.23 -49.54 -32.91
CA LEU A 11 15.14 -48.40 -32.81
C LEU A 11 14.86 -47.09 -33.57
N VAL A 12 14.84 -46.02 -32.75
CA VAL A 12 15.24 -44.61 -32.99
C VAL A 12 14.17 -43.64 -33.50
N LEU A 13 13.62 -42.82 -32.59
CA LEU A 13 13.97 -41.40 -32.48
C LEU A 13 13.28 -40.75 -31.26
N LEU A 14 14.09 -40.03 -30.48
CA LEU A 14 13.66 -39.06 -29.47
C LEU A 14 12.68 -38.06 -30.08
N ALA A 15 11.51 -37.90 -29.48
CA ALA A 15 10.72 -36.67 -29.58
C ALA A 15 10.32 -36.27 -28.16
N VAL A 16 11.24 -35.59 -27.47
CA VAL A 16 10.87 -34.67 -26.39
C VAL A 16 10.19 -33.48 -27.08
N SER A 17 8.88 -33.57 -27.29
CA SER A 17 8.08 -32.39 -27.56
C SER A 17 7.79 -31.70 -26.22
N ALA A 18 8.80 -31.00 -25.72
CA ALA A 18 8.61 -29.85 -24.84
C ALA A 18 7.90 -28.75 -25.66
N GLY A 19 6.61 -28.96 -25.91
CA GLY A 19 5.69 -27.97 -26.44
C GLY A 19 5.07 -27.17 -25.29
N VAL A 20 5.89 -26.58 -24.41
CA VAL A 20 5.45 -25.32 -23.82
C VAL A 20 5.62 -24.34 -24.96
N ALA A 21 4.51 -23.90 -25.53
CA ALA A 21 4.52 -22.82 -26.49
C ALA A 21 5.13 -21.59 -25.82
N GLN A 22 6.44 -21.39 -25.96
CA GLN A 22 7.00 -20.05 -26.01
C GLN A 22 6.43 -19.43 -27.28
N GLN A 23 5.23 -18.87 -27.13
CA GLN A 23 4.73 -17.87 -28.06
C GLN A 23 5.84 -16.84 -28.17
N PRO A 24 6.39 -16.57 -29.37
CA PRO A 24 7.37 -15.50 -29.50
C PRO A 24 6.70 -14.26 -28.93
N ALA A 25 7.38 -13.61 -27.96
CA ALA A 25 6.95 -12.32 -27.47
C ALA A 25 6.69 -11.47 -28.71
N ALA A 26 5.43 -11.08 -28.92
CA ALA A 26 5.08 -10.21 -30.02
C ALA A 26 5.99 -8.97 -29.93
N PRO A 27 6.42 -8.40 -31.06
CA PRO A 27 7.32 -7.25 -31.05
C PRO A 27 6.79 -6.18 -30.09
N ASP A 28 7.69 -5.51 -29.37
CA ASP A 28 7.46 -4.41 -28.40
C ASP A 28 6.70 -3.23 -29.04
N SER A 29 5.48 -3.50 -29.50
CA SER A 29 4.63 -2.57 -30.18
C SER A 29 4.11 -1.62 -29.11
N PRO A 30 4.11 -0.31 -29.35
CA PRO A 30 3.60 0.64 -28.39
C PRO A 30 2.13 0.34 -28.08
N SER A 31 1.76 0.36 -26.81
CA SER A 31 0.36 0.30 -26.38
C SER A 31 -0.35 1.59 -26.79
N THR A 32 -1.58 1.49 -27.27
CA THR A 32 -2.40 2.66 -27.62
C THR A 32 -3.10 3.23 -26.39
N ARG A 33 -3.64 4.45 -26.51
CA ARG A 33 -4.50 5.05 -25.48
C ARG A 33 -5.65 4.12 -25.09
N ASP A 34 -6.30 3.53 -26.08
CA ASP A 34 -7.45 2.64 -25.89
C ASP A 34 -7.06 1.32 -25.21
N ASP A 35 -5.86 0.79 -25.49
CA ASP A 35 -5.34 -0.40 -24.80
C ASP A 35 -5.19 -0.11 -23.29
N ILE A 36 -4.61 1.04 -22.92
CA ILE A 36 -4.44 1.43 -21.51
C ILE A 36 -5.76 1.70 -20.81
N LEU A 37 -6.71 2.37 -21.48
CA LEU A 37 -8.04 2.58 -20.90
C LEU A 37 -8.76 1.26 -20.63
N ARG A 38 -8.67 0.29 -21.54
CA ARG A 38 -9.21 -1.06 -21.30
C ARG A 38 -8.54 -1.74 -20.12
N LEU A 39 -7.22 -1.60 -19.96
CA LEU A 39 -6.52 -2.12 -18.79
C LEU A 39 -7.04 -1.47 -17.50
N PHE A 40 -7.20 -0.14 -17.48
CA PHE A 40 -7.71 0.59 -16.33
C PHE A 40 -9.11 0.14 -15.93
N ASP A 41 -9.99 -0.06 -16.91
CA ASP A 41 -11.34 -0.57 -16.67
C ASP A 41 -11.30 -2.02 -16.16
N THR A 42 -10.46 -2.87 -16.75
CA THR A 42 -10.29 -4.28 -16.33
C THR A 42 -9.80 -4.39 -14.90
N MET A 43 -8.86 -3.53 -14.50
CA MET A 43 -8.31 -3.44 -13.15
C MET A 43 -9.20 -2.63 -12.19
N GLN A 44 -10.31 -2.06 -12.68
CA GLN A 44 -11.24 -1.23 -11.92
C GLN A 44 -10.60 0.02 -11.30
N ILE A 45 -9.55 0.58 -11.93
CA ILE A 45 -8.79 1.72 -11.40
C ILE A 45 -9.71 2.93 -11.20
N ARG A 46 -10.62 3.19 -12.15
CA ARG A 46 -11.63 4.26 -12.05
C ARG A 46 -12.47 4.14 -10.77
N GLN A 47 -12.97 2.94 -10.48
CA GLN A 47 -13.81 2.70 -9.31
C GLN A 47 -12.99 2.85 -8.03
N GLN A 48 -11.77 2.32 -8.00
CA GLN A 48 -10.88 2.45 -6.86
C GLN A 48 -10.52 3.91 -6.58
N MET A 49 -10.18 4.70 -7.60
CA MET A 49 -9.89 6.13 -7.42
C MET A 49 -11.11 6.87 -6.86
N ARG A 50 -12.32 6.57 -7.33
CA ARG A 50 -13.56 7.14 -6.76
C ARG A 50 -13.71 6.80 -5.27
N LEU A 51 -13.51 5.55 -4.89
CA LEU A 51 -13.59 5.12 -3.48
C LEU A 51 -12.54 5.82 -2.61
N VAL A 52 -11.31 5.96 -3.11
CA VAL A 52 -10.24 6.70 -2.41
C VAL A 52 -10.64 8.17 -2.26
N MET A 53 -11.12 8.83 -3.31
CA MET A 53 -11.55 10.22 -3.23
C MET A 53 -12.74 10.42 -2.28
N GLU A 54 -13.72 9.51 -2.30
CA GLU A 54 -14.84 9.52 -1.36
C GLU A 54 -14.36 9.39 0.09
N SER A 55 -13.40 8.50 0.35
CA SER A 55 -12.82 8.33 1.68
C SER A 55 -12.05 9.57 2.17
N VAL A 56 -11.29 10.21 1.28
CA VAL A 56 -10.54 11.44 1.57
C VAL A 56 -11.51 12.60 1.81
N ALA A 57 -12.55 12.71 0.98
CA ALA A 57 -13.59 13.72 1.14
C ALA A 57 -14.29 13.59 2.49
N GLN A 58 -14.67 12.36 2.86
CA GLN A 58 -15.32 12.10 4.14
C GLN A 58 -14.41 12.47 5.31
N GLN A 59 -13.13 12.09 5.27
CA GLN A 59 -12.16 12.47 6.29
C GLN A 59 -11.97 14.00 6.36
N MET A 60 -11.93 14.67 5.22
CA MET A 60 -11.79 16.14 5.15
C MET A 60 -13.05 16.84 5.69
N LYS A 61 -14.24 16.31 5.42
CA LYS A 61 -15.51 16.81 6.01
C LYS A 61 -15.45 16.74 7.52
N ASP A 62 -15.10 15.59 8.08
CA ASP A 62 -15.06 15.38 9.53
C ASP A 62 -14.02 16.28 10.21
N MET A 63 -12.81 16.36 9.63
CA MET A 63 -11.74 17.26 10.12
C MET A 63 -12.17 18.73 10.07
N THR A 64 -12.85 19.15 9.00
CA THR A 64 -13.30 20.53 8.85
C THR A 64 -14.38 20.86 9.86
N ARG A 65 -15.36 19.97 10.07
CA ARG A 65 -16.39 20.12 11.10
C ARG A 65 -15.79 20.30 12.49
N GLU A 66 -14.82 19.45 12.86
CA GLU A 66 -14.12 19.60 14.14
C GLU A 66 -13.40 20.93 14.26
N THR A 67 -12.68 21.33 13.20
CA THR A 67 -11.90 22.58 13.18
C THR A 67 -12.81 23.79 13.29
N LEU A 68 -13.94 23.78 12.59
CA LEU A 68 -14.96 24.82 12.63
C LEU A 68 -15.56 24.96 14.04
N LYS A 69 -16.01 23.85 14.65
CA LYS A 69 -16.53 23.86 16.03
C LYS A 69 -15.51 24.33 17.07
N LYS A 70 -14.22 24.01 16.88
CA LYS A 70 -13.14 24.47 17.78
C LYS A 70 -12.83 25.95 17.62
N ARG A 71 -12.95 26.51 16.41
CA ARG A 71 -12.70 27.93 16.15
C ARG A 71 -13.87 28.81 16.54
N ASP A 72 -15.08 28.34 16.31
CA ASP A 72 -16.30 29.07 16.59
C ASP A 72 -17.38 28.13 17.15
N ALA A 73 -17.61 28.23 18.45
CA ALA A 73 -18.62 27.45 19.15
C ALA A 73 -20.07 27.87 18.79
N THR A 74 -20.26 28.98 18.06
CA THR A 74 -21.57 29.47 17.63
C THR A 74 -22.02 28.92 16.29
N ILE A 75 -21.19 28.12 15.61
CA ILE A 75 -21.57 27.45 14.37
C ILE A 75 -22.80 26.58 14.59
N THR A 76 -23.82 26.82 13.77
CA THR A 76 -25.08 26.08 13.80
C THR A 76 -24.99 24.80 12.98
N ASP A 77 -25.85 23.84 13.30
CA ASP A 77 -25.95 22.61 12.51
C ASP A 77 -26.36 22.90 11.05
N GLU A 78 -27.15 23.94 10.80
CA GLU A 78 -27.51 24.36 9.44
C GLU A 78 -26.29 24.83 8.63
N GLN A 79 -25.36 25.56 9.26
CA GLN A 79 -24.12 25.97 8.62
C GLN A 79 -23.22 24.76 8.31
N LEU A 80 -23.18 23.77 9.21
CA LEU A 80 -22.43 22.52 9.00
C LEU A 80 -23.04 21.68 7.86
N VAL A 81 -24.37 21.62 7.76
CA VAL A 81 -25.07 20.95 6.64
C VAL A 81 -24.78 21.66 5.32
N ARG A 82 -24.77 23.00 5.31
CA ARG A 82 -24.43 23.76 4.10
C ARG A 82 -22.98 23.52 3.67
N PHE A 83 -22.05 23.45 4.62
CA PHE A 83 -20.66 23.06 4.34
C PHE A 83 -20.57 21.66 3.74
N ASP A 84 -21.26 20.68 4.32
CA ASP A 84 -21.30 19.32 3.81
C ASP A 84 -21.79 19.25 2.36
N SER A 85 -22.84 19.99 2.03
CA SER A 85 -23.38 20.07 0.67
C SER A 85 -22.37 20.64 -0.32
N ILE A 86 -21.62 21.69 0.07
CA ILE A 86 -20.57 22.28 -0.79
C ILE A 86 -19.43 21.27 -1.00
N ALA A 87 -19.03 20.56 0.05
CA ALA A 87 -17.99 19.54 -0.03
C ALA A 87 -18.42 18.39 -0.95
N GLU A 88 -19.67 17.92 -0.85
CA GLU A 88 -20.22 16.88 -1.72
C GLU A 88 -20.32 17.32 -3.19
N GLU A 89 -20.77 18.56 -3.44
CA GLU A 89 -20.81 19.13 -4.78
C GLU A 89 -19.40 19.21 -5.40
N SER A 90 -18.43 19.69 -4.62
CA SER A 90 -17.02 19.76 -5.04
C SER A 90 -16.44 18.39 -5.41
N MET A 91 -16.94 17.30 -4.81
CA MET A 91 -16.50 15.94 -5.14
C MET A 91 -17.17 15.36 -6.38
N LYS A 92 -18.39 15.80 -6.73
CA LYS A 92 -19.07 15.36 -7.96
C LYS A 92 -18.33 15.82 -9.20
N ASP A 93 -17.76 17.02 -9.15
CA ASP A 93 -17.00 17.63 -10.25
C ASP A 93 -15.53 17.20 -10.28
N PHE A 94 -15.12 16.27 -9.40
CA PHE A 94 -13.75 15.82 -9.35
C PHE A 94 -13.35 15.12 -10.67
N PRO A 95 -12.30 15.56 -11.37
CA PRO A 95 -12.05 15.19 -12.76
C PRO A 95 -11.32 13.84 -12.89
N VAL A 96 -11.95 12.76 -12.42
CA VAL A 96 -11.41 11.39 -12.46
C VAL A 96 -10.96 10.99 -13.86
N ASP A 97 -11.73 11.35 -14.88
CA ASP A 97 -11.39 11.07 -16.28
C ASP A 97 -10.11 11.76 -16.75
N ALA A 98 -9.94 13.04 -16.42
CA ALA A 98 -8.72 13.77 -16.77
C ALA A 98 -7.49 13.17 -16.07
N MET A 99 -7.64 12.74 -14.82
CA MET A 99 -6.56 12.08 -14.10
C MET A 99 -6.18 10.74 -14.73
N LEU A 100 -7.15 9.94 -15.17
CA LEU A 100 -6.86 8.71 -15.92
C LEU A 100 -6.12 9.03 -17.20
N ASP A 101 -6.53 10.07 -17.94
CA ASP A 101 -5.85 10.52 -19.15
C ASP A 101 -4.40 10.92 -18.89
N ASP A 102 -4.13 11.63 -17.80
CA ASP A 102 -2.77 12.00 -17.38
C ASP A 102 -1.91 10.78 -17.03
N MET A 103 -2.52 9.67 -16.59
CA MET A 103 -1.81 8.42 -16.26
C MET A 103 -1.45 7.60 -17.50
N ILE A 104 -2.16 7.74 -18.62
CA ILE A 104 -1.93 6.93 -19.83
C ILE A 104 -0.47 6.96 -20.30
N PRO A 105 0.17 8.13 -20.52
CA PRO A 105 1.56 8.17 -20.98
C PRO A 105 2.54 7.53 -19.99
N VAL A 106 2.22 7.50 -18.69
CA VAL A 106 3.03 6.80 -17.68
C VAL A 106 3.00 5.29 -17.94
N TYR A 107 1.83 4.71 -18.19
CA TYR A 107 1.72 3.28 -18.48
C TYR A 107 2.32 2.93 -19.85
N GLN A 108 2.09 3.75 -20.88
CA GLN A 108 2.67 3.54 -22.22
C GLN A 108 4.20 3.56 -22.21
N LYS A 109 4.82 4.32 -21.29
CA LYS A 109 6.28 4.35 -21.11
C LYS A 109 6.83 3.02 -20.58
N HIS A 110 6.03 2.26 -19.84
CA HIS A 110 6.49 1.08 -19.11
C HIS A 110 5.93 -0.24 -19.63
N LEU A 111 4.83 -0.22 -20.38
CA LEU A 111 4.13 -1.41 -20.83
C LEU A 111 3.97 -1.39 -22.36
N SER A 112 4.50 -2.44 -22.98
CA SER A 112 4.24 -2.72 -24.39
C SER A 112 2.79 -3.19 -24.61
N LYS A 113 2.30 -3.17 -25.85
CA LYS A 113 0.99 -3.73 -26.18
C LYS A 113 0.84 -5.20 -25.74
N PRO A 114 1.83 -6.10 -25.99
CA PRO A 114 1.76 -7.46 -25.49
C PRO A 114 1.63 -7.56 -23.96
N ASP A 115 2.32 -6.71 -23.20
CA ASP A 115 2.19 -6.67 -21.74
C ASP A 115 0.78 -6.28 -21.31
N VAL A 116 0.24 -5.22 -21.91
CA VAL A 116 -1.12 -4.72 -21.64
C VAL A 116 -2.16 -5.79 -21.96
N ASP A 117 -2.06 -6.42 -23.13
CA ASP A 117 -2.98 -7.48 -23.55
C ASP A 117 -2.92 -8.68 -22.58
N ALA A 118 -1.72 -9.10 -22.15
CA ALA A 118 -1.55 -10.18 -21.18
C ALA A 118 -2.13 -9.83 -19.80
N MET A 119 -1.94 -8.60 -19.33
CA MET A 119 -2.54 -8.11 -18.09
C MET A 119 -4.06 -8.10 -18.17
N ILE A 120 -4.64 -7.63 -19.29
CA ILE A 120 -6.09 -7.66 -19.51
C ILE A 120 -6.62 -9.09 -19.45
N VAL A 121 -5.97 -10.05 -20.12
CA VAL A 121 -6.37 -11.46 -20.08
C VAL A 121 -6.36 -12.01 -18.64
N PHE A 122 -5.28 -11.76 -17.91
CA PHE A 122 -5.17 -12.24 -16.53
C PHE A 122 -6.22 -11.61 -15.62
N TYR A 123 -6.33 -10.28 -15.59
CA TYR A 123 -7.26 -9.58 -14.71
C TYR A 123 -8.72 -9.77 -15.11
N SER A 124 -9.03 -10.13 -16.36
CA SER A 124 -10.38 -10.52 -16.78
C SER A 124 -10.78 -11.92 -16.33
N SER A 125 -9.82 -12.78 -15.97
CA SER A 125 -10.11 -14.15 -15.53
C SER A 125 -10.84 -14.18 -14.17
N PRO A 126 -11.59 -15.25 -13.85
CA PRO A 126 -12.22 -15.40 -12.54
C PRO A 126 -11.24 -15.28 -11.36
N THR A 127 -10.02 -15.83 -11.54
CA THR A 127 -8.95 -15.75 -10.53
C THR A 127 -8.39 -14.34 -10.42
N GLY A 128 -8.13 -13.66 -11.54
CA GLY A 128 -7.65 -12.27 -11.54
C GLY A 128 -8.66 -11.31 -10.91
N GLN A 129 -9.94 -11.45 -11.25
CA GLN A 129 -11.02 -10.70 -10.62
C GLN A 129 -11.17 -11.01 -9.12
N LYS A 130 -11.00 -12.29 -8.71
CA LYS A 130 -10.97 -12.63 -7.28
C LYS A 130 -9.80 -11.96 -6.59
N LEU A 131 -8.61 -11.99 -7.18
CA LEU A 131 -7.42 -11.35 -6.62
C LEU A 131 -7.65 -9.84 -6.40
N LEU A 132 -8.19 -9.13 -7.40
CA LEU A 132 -8.51 -7.69 -7.26
C LEU A 132 -9.46 -7.41 -6.10
N ARG A 133 -10.49 -8.24 -5.90
CA ARG A 133 -11.46 -8.08 -4.80
C ARG A 133 -10.87 -8.40 -3.43
N GLU A 134 -10.02 -9.40 -3.34
CA GLU A 134 -9.49 -9.93 -2.07
C GLU A 134 -8.22 -9.21 -1.61
N MET A 135 -7.47 -8.61 -2.54
CA MET A 135 -6.19 -7.97 -2.27
C MET A 135 -6.25 -6.95 -1.11
N PRO A 136 -7.28 -6.07 -1.00
CA PRO A 136 -7.39 -5.16 0.15
C PRO A 136 -7.53 -5.91 1.49
N ALA A 137 -8.41 -6.91 1.56
CA ALA A 137 -8.64 -7.70 2.77
C ALA A 137 -7.40 -8.51 3.16
N MET A 138 -6.77 -9.18 2.19
CA MET A 138 -5.52 -9.92 2.41
C MET A 138 -4.38 -9.00 2.89
N THR A 139 -4.29 -7.78 2.35
CA THR A 139 -3.28 -6.79 2.80
C THR A 139 -3.55 -6.39 4.25
N GLN A 140 -4.81 -6.11 4.59
CA GLN A 140 -5.23 -5.76 5.95
C GLN A 140 -4.95 -6.89 6.94
N GLU A 141 -5.35 -8.12 6.62
CA GLU A 141 -5.11 -9.31 7.44
C GLU A 141 -3.61 -9.60 7.59
N GLY A 142 -2.84 -9.46 6.51
CA GLY A 142 -1.39 -9.61 6.53
C GLY A 142 -0.70 -8.63 7.47
N MET A 143 -1.12 -7.36 7.45
CA MET A 143 -0.64 -6.35 8.39
C MET A 143 -1.01 -6.68 9.85
N GLN A 144 -2.24 -7.13 10.10
CA GLN A 144 -2.68 -7.55 11.43
C GLN A 144 -1.88 -8.75 11.95
N ALA A 145 -1.63 -9.74 11.11
CA ALA A 145 -0.81 -10.90 11.44
C ALA A 145 0.65 -10.51 11.76
N ALA A 146 1.19 -9.53 11.04
CA ALA A 146 2.54 -9.01 11.28
C ALA A 146 2.63 -8.07 12.51
N TYR A 147 1.52 -7.52 12.98
CA TYR A 147 1.48 -6.45 13.98
C TYR A 147 2.17 -6.84 15.29
N GLY A 148 1.87 -8.03 15.84
CA GLY A 148 2.49 -8.47 17.10
C GLY A 148 4.01 -8.66 17.00
N ARG A 149 4.53 -9.02 15.83
CA ARG A 149 5.99 -9.09 15.59
C ARG A 149 6.60 -7.69 15.55
N MET A 150 5.93 -6.77 14.86
CA MET A 150 6.36 -5.37 14.77
C MET A 150 6.38 -4.69 16.15
N GLN A 151 5.36 -4.92 16.99
CA GLN A 151 5.34 -4.42 18.38
C GLN A 151 6.52 -4.92 19.20
N LYS A 152 6.77 -6.24 19.21
CA LYS A 152 7.91 -6.83 19.93
C LYS A 152 9.26 -6.23 19.49
N GLN A 153 9.42 -6.00 18.18
CA GLN A 153 10.62 -5.38 17.63
C GLN A 153 10.76 -3.92 18.08
N MET A 154 9.65 -3.17 18.12
CA MET A 154 9.62 -1.80 18.58
C MET A 154 10.00 -1.71 20.07
N ASP A 155 9.43 -2.58 20.90
CA ASP A 155 9.72 -2.64 22.34
C ASP A 155 11.19 -2.97 22.62
N ALA A 156 11.73 -3.97 21.91
CA ALA A 156 13.14 -4.34 22.03
C ALA A 156 14.07 -3.19 21.63
N THR A 157 13.68 -2.42 20.61
CA THR A 157 14.43 -1.24 20.16
C THR A 157 14.39 -0.13 21.22
N MET A 158 13.22 0.16 21.80
CA MET A 158 13.09 1.14 22.88
C MET A 158 13.90 0.74 24.13
N GLN A 159 13.85 -0.53 24.54
CA GLN A 159 14.67 -1.03 25.64
C GLN A 159 16.18 -0.91 25.38
N ARG A 160 16.61 -1.01 24.12
CA ARG A 160 18.02 -0.77 23.76
C ARG A 160 18.37 0.71 23.87
N ILE A 161 17.51 1.60 23.40
CA ILE A 161 17.68 3.06 23.52
C ILE A 161 17.76 3.46 25.00
N GLU A 162 16.84 2.98 25.84
CA GLU A 162 16.84 3.28 27.27
C GLU A 162 18.12 2.83 27.98
N ARG A 163 18.67 1.67 27.60
CA ARG A 163 19.94 1.18 28.13
C ARG A 163 21.11 2.09 27.75
N MET A 164 21.21 2.47 26.48
CA MET A 164 22.25 3.41 26.01
C MET A 164 22.16 4.75 26.76
N VAL A 165 20.96 5.32 26.89
CA VAL A 165 20.76 6.58 27.62
C VAL A 165 21.16 6.45 29.10
N LYS A 166 20.86 5.33 29.76
CA LYS A 166 21.27 5.10 31.16
C LYS A 166 22.78 4.91 31.33
N GLU A 167 23.44 4.27 30.36
CA GLU A 167 24.88 4.03 30.37
C GLU A 167 25.69 5.29 30.06
N GLU A 168 25.14 6.20 29.25
CA GLU A 168 25.76 7.48 28.88
C GLU A 168 25.49 8.61 29.90
N GLN A 169 24.61 8.41 30.89
CA GLN A 169 24.43 9.38 31.97
C GLN A 169 25.68 9.43 32.86
N PRO A 170 26.29 10.62 33.08
CA PRO A 170 27.48 10.73 33.91
C PRO A 170 27.19 10.30 35.34
N LYS A 171 27.99 9.35 35.86
CA LYS A 171 27.91 8.93 37.27
C LYS A 171 28.02 10.16 38.17
N PRO A 172 27.17 10.30 39.21
CA PRO A 172 27.25 11.43 40.12
C PRO A 172 28.65 11.45 40.75
N LYS A 173 29.38 12.56 40.55
CA LYS A 173 30.61 12.81 41.29
C LYS A 173 30.25 12.76 42.76
N LYS A 174 30.79 11.77 43.49
CA LYS A 174 30.69 11.71 44.96
C LYS A 174 31.29 13.01 45.51
N THR A 175 30.45 13.98 45.84
CA THR A 175 30.85 15.14 46.63
C THR A 175 31.13 14.63 48.03
N GLY A 176 32.39 14.76 48.45
CA GLY A 176 32.84 14.36 49.79
C GLY A 176 32.10 15.12 50.90
N PRO A 177 32.19 14.66 52.16
CA PRO A 177 31.41 15.23 53.27
C PRO A 177 31.70 16.73 53.44
N PRO A 178 30.69 17.54 53.80
CA PRO A 178 30.89 18.97 53.98
C PRO A 178 31.89 19.24 55.12
N PRO A 179 32.73 20.28 55.01
CA PRO A 179 33.73 20.59 56.03
C PRO A 179 33.03 20.97 57.35
N SER A 180 33.44 20.31 58.43
CA SER A 180 33.00 20.59 59.80
C SER A 180 33.31 22.04 60.16
N LYS A 181 32.28 22.81 60.54
CA LYS A 181 32.44 24.19 61.02
C LYS A 181 33.12 24.16 62.39
N SER A 182 34.43 24.45 62.41
CA SER A 182 35.17 24.74 63.64
C SER A 182 34.64 26.02 64.27
N LYS A 183 34.14 25.92 65.51
CA LYS A 183 33.75 27.06 66.35
C LYS A 183 35.03 27.68 66.92
N SER A 184 35.31 28.95 66.58
CA SER A 184 36.36 29.72 67.24
C SER A 184 35.92 30.13 68.66
N PRO A 185 36.82 30.11 69.67
CA PRO A 185 36.50 30.49 71.04
C PRO A 185 36.51 32.03 71.24
N PRO A 186 35.90 32.54 72.33
CA PRO A 186 35.70 33.98 72.53
C PRO A 186 37.00 34.67 72.92
N LYS A 187 37.20 35.89 72.40
CA LYS A 187 38.31 36.78 72.81
C LYS A 187 38.01 37.37 74.19
N THR A 188 38.96 37.24 75.10
CA THR A 188 39.14 38.08 76.29
C THR A 188 39.78 39.41 75.91
#